data_AF-A0A5P9GP36-F1
#
_entry.id   AF-A0A5P9GP36-F1
#
_cell.length_a   1.000
_cell.length_b   1.000
_cell.length_c   1.000
_cell.angle_alpha   90.00
_cell.angle_beta   90.00
_cell.angle_gamma   90.00
#
_symmetry.space_group_name_H-M   'P 1'
#
loop_
_entity.id
_entity.type
_entity.pdbx_description
1 polymer ?
#
loop_
_entity_poly.entity_id
_entity_poly.type
_entity_poly.pdbx_seq_one_letter_code
_entity_poly.pdbx_strand_id
1 'polypeptide(L)'
;MSRLRHFFRHEIELWEDIRGFFSTAFGKDKRPPAISYSHPRYGTFEDAGEFSYSLHTSVEVTWLGEPVEFSPDATPGTRERGSEIIEASFDTMDALMEDQAGWHDKARAAVLAETYPLWRDEWRDPETEPELTEDEFWSRITLTNVTTGEDGWFSLTFHVEGELLTDHAICVSGSIAAGVEDVAIEG
;
A
#
# COMPACT_ATOMS: atom_id res chain seq x y z
N MET A 1 -23.36 -4.06 -21.63
CA MET A 1 -22.30 -3.15 -22.14
C MET A 1 -22.77 -1.71 -22.35
N SER A 2 -23.40 -1.03 -21.36
CA SER A 2 -23.88 0.36 -21.56
C SER A 2 -23.79 1.29 -20.33
N ARG A 3 -23.11 0.88 -19.25
CA ARG A 3 -22.91 1.75 -18.06
C ARG A 3 -21.45 2.15 -17.81
N LEU A 4 -20.49 1.28 -18.14
CA LEU A 4 -19.05 1.59 -18.02
C LEU A 4 -18.57 2.73 -18.96
N ARG A 5 -19.16 2.88 -20.15
CA ARG A 5 -18.75 3.96 -21.08
C ARG A 5 -19.22 5.35 -20.66
N HIS A 6 -20.20 5.44 -19.76
CA HIS A 6 -20.70 6.73 -19.27
C HIS A 6 -19.88 7.21 -18.07
N PHE A 7 -19.43 6.29 -17.21
CA PHE A 7 -18.59 6.60 -16.05
C PHE A 7 -17.22 7.17 -16.47
N PHE A 8 -16.51 6.47 -17.38
CA PHE A 8 -15.23 6.94 -17.94
C PHE A 8 -15.33 8.28 -18.68
N ARG A 9 -16.45 8.55 -19.35
CA ARG A 9 -16.63 9.79 -20.11
C ARG A 9 -16.91 10.99 -19.20
N HIS A 10 -17.63 10.79 -18.10
CA HIS A 10 -17.92 11.87 -17.16
C HIS A 10 -16.70 12.26 -16.34
N GLU A 11 -15.84 11.28 -15.98
CA GLU A 11 -14.51 11.58 -15.46
C GLU A 11 -13.71 12.40 -16.48
N ILE A 12 -13.57 11.95 -17.73
CA ILE A 12 -12.76 12.66 -18.76
C ILE A 12 -13.23 14.11 -18.99
N GLU A 13 -14.53 14.36 -18.98
CA GLU A 13 -15.09 15.72 -19.09
C GLU A 13 -14.74 16.58 -17.85
N LEU A 14 -14.77 16.02 -16.63
CA LEU A 14 -14.26 16.66 -15.42
C LEU A 14 -12.74 16.93 -15.50
N TRP A 15 -11.96 16.04 -16.12
CA TRP A 15 -10.51 16.16 -16.30
C TRP A 15 -10.12 17.32 -17.24
N GLU A 16 -10.87 17.53 -18.32
CA GLU A 16 -10.62 18.65 -19.25
C GLU A 16 -11.03 19.99 -18.66
N ASP A 17 -12.13 20.04 -17.90
CA ASP A 17 -12.60 21.25 -17.24
C ASP A 17 -11.68 21.66 -16.07
N ILE A 18 -11.16 20.71 -15.28
CA ILE A 18 -10.20 20.98 -14.21
C ILE A 18 -8.87 21.46 -14.79
N ARG A 19 -8.31 20.77 -15.80
CA ARG A 19 -7.09 21.23 -16.48
C ARG A 19 -7.28 22.59 -17.15
N GLY A 20 -8.44 22.82 -17.76
CA GLY A 20 -8.81 24.10 -18.37
C GLY A 20 -8.88 25.24 -17.36
N PHE A 21 -9.48 24.99 -16.19
CA PHE A 21 -9.58 25.96 -15.09
C PHE A 21 -8.21 26.35 -14.54
N PHE A 22 -7.34 25.38 -14.24
CA PHE A 22 -6.00 25.65 -13.69
C PHE A 22 -5.06 26.30 -14.72
N SER A 23 -5.12 25.89 -15.99
CA SER A 23 -4.39 26.52 -17.10
C SER A 23 -4.76 28.01 -17.27
N THR A 24 -6.03 28.35 -17.06
CA THR A 24 -6.53 29.73 -17.22
C THR A 24 -6.27 30.59 -15.99
N ALA A 25 -6.32 30.02 -14.78
CA ALA A 25 -6.18 30.77 -13.53
C ALA A 25 -4.72 31.02 -13.08
N PHE A 26 -3.79 30.09 -13.38
CA PHE A 26 -2.43 30.16 -12.82
C PHE A 26 -1.33 30.41 -13.87
N GLY A 27 -1.67 30.37 -15.16
CA GLY A 27 -0.70 30.43 -16.26
C GLY A 27 0.08 29.13 -16.36
N LYS A 28 0.45 28.73 -17.59
CA LYS A 28 1.09 27.45 -17.92
C LYS A 28 2.42 27.14 -17.18
N ASP A 29 2.94 28.10 -16.42
CA ASP A 29 4.28 28.07 -15.82
C ASP A 29 4.28 28.10 -14.28
N LYS A 30 3.12 28.07 -13.59
CA LYS A 30 3.07 28.05 -12.12
C LYS A 30 2.64 26.70 -11.59
N ARG A 31 3.63 25.90 -11.17
CA ARG A 31 3.39 24.70 -10.38
C ARG A 31 2.65 25.09 -9.09
N PRO A 32 1.54 24.42 -8.70
CA PRO A 32 1.01 24.57 -7.36
C PRO A 32 2.09 24.20 -6.33
N PRO A 33 2.13 24.88 -5.18
CA PRO A 33 3.14 24.61 -4.16
C PRO A 33 2.95 23.20 -3.57
N ALA A 34 4.08 22.54 -3.31
CA ALA A 34 4.16 21.28 -2.57
C ALA A 34 3.36 21.37 -1.26
N ILE A 35 2.83 20.24 -0.83
CA ILE A 35 2.10 20.10 0.44
C ILE A 35 2.96 19.26 1.36
N SER A 36 3.25 19.81 2.54
CA SER A 36 3.91 19.05 3.59
C SER A 36 2.87 18.59 4.60
N TYR A 37 2.86 17.30 4.86
CA TYR A 37 2.03 16.67 5.89
C TYR A 37 2.95 16.25 7.04
N SER A 38 2.63 16.63 8.27
CA SER A 38 3.46 16.31 9.43
C SER A 38 2.68 15.47 10.43
N HIS A 39 3.27 14.36 10.86
CA HIS A 39 2.78 13.55 11.95
C HIS A 39 3.81 13.50 13.08
N PRO A 40 3.43 13.68 14.37
CA PRO A 40 4.38 13.69 15.49
C PRO A 40 5.23 12.42 15.59
N ARG A 41 4.70 11.27 15.14
CA ARG A 41 5.37 9.97 15.19
C ARG A 41 6.14 9.64 13.91
N TYR A 42 5.64 10.03 12.75
CA TYR A 42 6.15 9.59 11.45
C TYR A 42 6.97 10.65 10.72
N GLY A 43 7.05 11.88 11.25
CA GLY A 43 7.81 12.96 10.64
C GLY A 43 7.02 13.68 9.56
N THR A 44 7.68 14.09 8.48
CA THR A 44 7.08 14.93 7.44
C THR A 44 7.09 14.20 6.10
N PHE A 45 5.97 14.24 5.41
CA PHE A 45 5.76 13.72 4.07
C PHE A 45 5.55 14.89 3.12
N GLU A 46 6.18 14.86 1.95
CA GLU A 46 6.02 15.89 0.94
C GLU A 46 5.32 15.33 -0.30
N ASP A 47 4.24 15.99 -0.71
CA ASP A 47 3.67 15.82 -2.04
C ASP A 47 4.52 16.62 -3.04
N ALA A 48 4.98 15.95 -4.11
CA ALA A 48 5.87 16.52 -5.12
C ALA A 48 5.22 17.65 -5.96
N GLY A 49 3.91 17.89 -5.80
CA GLY A 49 3.17 18.87 -6.56
C GLY A 49 2.78 18.37 -7.96
N GLU A 50 1.90 19.13 -8.62
CA GLU A 50 1.08 18.81 -9.80
C GLU A 50 1.20 17.41 -10.44
N PHE A 51 0.10 16.65 -10.36
CA PHE A 51 -0.11 15.30 -10.93
C PHE A 51 0.71 14.17 -10.28
N SER A 52 1.35 14.45 -9.15
CA SER A 52 1.81 13.45 -8.20
C SER A 52 0.58 12.77 -7.56
N TYR A 53 0.19 11.62 -8.12
CA TYR A 53 -0.89 10.75 -7.61
C TYR A 53 -0.43 9.87 -6.44
N SER A 54 0.75 10.16 -5.89
CA SER A 54 1.39 9.38 -4.85
C SER A 54 2.33 10.27 -4.04
N LEU A 55 2.31 10.12 -2.72
CA LEU A 55 3.41 10.62 -1.92
C LEU A 55 4.68 9.89 -2.38
N HIS A 56 5.68 10.65 -2.83
CA HIS A 56 7.00 10.10 -3.17
C HIS A 56 7.87 9.91 -1.93
N THR A 57 7.34 10.28 -0.76
CA THR A 57 8.03 10.17 0.51
C THR A 57 7.39 9.02 1.27
N SER A 58 8.22 8.05 1.61
CA SER A 58 7.97 7.10 2.67
C SER A 58 8.91 7.41 3.84
N VAL A 59 8.64 6.83 5.00
CA VAL A 59 9.51 6.94 6.17
C VAL A 59 9.76 5.57 6.75
N GLU A 60 10.91 5.39 7.38
CA GLU A 60 11.19 4.17 8.12
C GLU A 60 10.50 4.21 9.48
N VAL A 61 9.78 3.15 9.81
CA VAL A 61 9.18 2.90 11.12
C VAL A 61 9.70 1.59 11.71
N THR A 62 9.60 1.44 13.02
CA THR A 62 9.95 0.17 13.69
C THR A 62 8.70 -0.70 13.84
N TRP A 63 8.70 -1.85 13.15
CA TRP A 63 7.66 -2.87 13.26
C TRP A 63 8.26 -4.13 13.90
N LEU A 64 7.79 -4.51 15.09
CA LEU A 64 8.30 -5.67 15.85
C LEU A 64 9.82 -5.65 16.08
N GLY A 65 10.42 -4.47 16.14
CA GLY A 65 11.86 -4.29 16.34
C GLY A 65 12.67 -4.16 15.05
N GLU A 66 12.06 -4.39 13.88
CA GLU A 66 12.72 -4.30 12.58
C GLU A 66 12.32 -3.02 11.82
N PRO A 67 13.20 -2.48 10.96
CA PRO A 67 12.88 -1.34 10.11
C PRO A 67 11.93 -1.76 8.98
N VAL A 68 10.86 -1.01 8.79
CA VAL A 68 9.86 -1.21 7.74
C VAL A 68 9.51 0.14 7.11
N GLU A 69 9.33 0.16 5.80
CA GLU A 69 8.88 1.36 5.09
C GLU A 69 7.40 1.63 5.40
N PHE A 70 7.07 2.88 5.71
CA PHE A 70 5.69 3.33 5.86
C PHE A 70 5.36 4.31 4.74
N SER A 71 4.35 3.93 3.95
CA SER A 71 3.89 4.66 2.78
C SER A 71 2.39 4.98 2.92
N PRO A 72 2.01 6.17 3.42
CA PRO A 72 0.61 6.57 3.42
C PRO A 72 0.08 6.63 1.97
N ASP A 73 -1.02 5.92 1.72
CA ASP A 73 -1.74 6.02 0.46
C ASP A 73 -2.29 7.44 0.30
N ALA A 74 -2.08 8.00 -0.88
CA ALA A 74 -2.53 9.32 -1.28
C ALA A 74 -3.40 9.22 -2.53
N THR A 75 -4.20 8.15 -2.64
CA THR A 75 -5.09 7.88 -3.77
C THR A 75 -5.79 9.17 -4.23
N PRO A 76 -5.81 9.45 -5.55
CA PRO A 76 -6.07 10.80 -6.07
C PRO A 76 -7.42 11.40 -5.68
N GLY A 77 -7.41 12.68 -5.30
CA GLY A 77 -8.59 13.49 -5.05
C GLY A 77 -8.33 14.99 -5.24
N THR A 78 -9.24 15.85 -4.77
CA THR A 78 -8.91 17.28 -4.63
C THR A 78 -7.81 17.47 -3.59
N ARG A 79 -7.18 18.65 -3.55
CA ARG A 79 -6.17 18.98 -2.54
C ARG A 79 -6.66 18.78 -1.11
N GLU A 80 -7.89 19.20 -0.81
CA GLU A 80 -8.50 18.99 0.51
C GLU A 80 -8.71 17.50 0.80
N ARG A 81 -9.24 16.75 -0.19
CA ARG A 81 -9.46 15.31 -0.07
C ARG A 81 -8.15 14.54 0.17
N GLY A 82 -7.06 14.93 -0.50
CA GLY A 82 -5.74 14.34 -0.28
C GLY A 82 -5.22 14.54 1.14
N SER A 83 -5.46 15.71 1.74
CA SER A 83 -5.12 15.96 3.15
C SER A 83 -5.91 15.08 4.10
N GLU A 84 -7.22 14.94 3.86
CA GLU A 84 -8.10 14.08 4.67
C GLU A 84 -7.68 12.60 4.59
N ILE A 85 -7.34 12.12 3.39
CA ILE A 85 -6.87 10.74 3.19
C ILE A 85 -5.55 10.48 3.91
N ILE A 86 -4.60 11.43 3.84
CA ILE A 86 -3.30 11.28 4.51
C ILE A 86 -3.45 11.31 6.04
N GLU A 87 -4.30 12.20 6.58
CA GLU A 87 -4.60 12.19 8.01
C GLU A 87 -5.26 10.87 8.44
N ALA A 88 -6.24 10.37 7.68
CA ALA A 88 -6.86 9.07 7.95
C ALA A 88 -5.86 7.91 7.82
N SER A 89 -4.90 8.01 6.91
CA SER A 89 -3.81 7.05 6.76
C SER A 89 -2.92 7.01 8.01
N PHE A 90 -2.61 8.16 8.61
CA PHE A 90 -1.89 8.21 9.88
C PHE A 90 -2.69 7.59 11.03
N ASP A 91 -3.99 7.86 11.12
CA ASP A 91 -4.87 7.24 12.12
C ASP A 91 -4.88 5.70 11.97
N THR A 92 -4.96 5.20 10.74
CA THR A 92 -4.89 3.77 10.44
C THR A 92 -3.54 3.18 10.84
N MET A 93 -2.44 3.87 10.53
CA MET A 93 -1.10 3.41 10.90
C MET A 93 -0.93 3.40 12.41
N ASP A 94 -1.42 4.41 13.15
CA ASP A 94 -1.38 4.41 14.60
C ASP A 94 -2.17 3.23 15.18
N ALA A 95 -3.34 2.90 14.62
CA ALA A 95 -4.14 1.74 15.03
C ALA A 95 -3.43 0.40 14.77
N LEU A 96 -2.70 0.26 13.65
CA LEU A 96 -1.86 -0.92 13.41
C LEU A 96 -0.72 -1.01 14.44
N MET A 97 -0.12 0.12 14.80
CA MET A 97 1.00 0.19 15.75
C MET A 97 0.59 -0.15 17.19
N GLU A 98 -0.70 -0.06 17.54
CA GLU A 98 -1.22 -0.50 18.85
C GLU A 98 -1.13 -2.02 19.06
N ASP A 99 -1.20 -2.81 17.98
CA ASP A 99 -1.15 -4.28 18.02
C ASP A 99 -0.36 -4.86 16.82
N GLN A 100 0.89 -4.43 16.67
CA GLN A 100 1.76 -4.91 15.58
C GLN A 100 1.85 -6.44 15.55
N ALA A 101 1.95 -7.07 16.72
CA ALA A 101 2.10 -8.51 16.84
C ALA A 101 0.84 -9.24 16.37
N GLY A 102 -0.35 -8.78 16.81
CA GLY A 102 -1.61 -9.37 16.38
C GLY A 102 -1.87 -9.20 14.89
N TRP A 103 -1.51 -8.07 14.30
CA TRP A 103 -1.62 -7.87 12.85
C TRP A 103 -0.62 -8.73 12.06
N HIS A 104 0.60 -8.85 12.55
CA HIS A 104 1.63 -9.70 11.95
C HIS A 104 1.23 -11.19 12.01
N ASP A 105 0.66 -11.65 13.12
CA ASP A 105 0.17 -13.03 13.28
C ASP A 105 -1.01 -13.33 12.36
N LYS A 106 -1.94 -12.37 12.19
CA LYS A 106 -3.06 -12.50 11.24
C LYS A 106 -2.55 -12.60 9.80
N ALA A 107 -1.60 -11.74 9.43
CA ALA A 107 -0.99 -11.77 8.10
C ALA A 107 -0.26 -13.09 7.86
N ARG A 108 0.54 -13.55 8.83
CA ARG A 108 1.18 -14.86 8.80
C ARG A 108 0.19 -15.99 8.53
N ALA A 109 -0.91 -16.03 9.30
CA ALA A 109 -1.92 -17.06 9.14
C ALA A 109 -2.55 -17.06 7.74
N ALA A 110 -2.83 -15.88 7.18
CA ALA A 110 -3.39 -15.74 5.84
C ALA A 110 -2.39 -16.18 4.75
N VAL A 111 -1.13 -15.74 4.84
CA VAL A 111 -0.07 -16.14 3.89
C VAL A 111 0.18 -17.64 3.91
N LEU A 112 0.21 -18.27 5.07
CA LEU A 112 0.36 -19.72 5.18
C LEU A 112 -0.86 -20.49 4.67
N ALA A 113 -2.06 -19.92 4.77
CA ALA A 113 -3.26 -20.53 4.24
C ALA A 113 -3.34 -20.45 2.70
N GLU A 114 -2.89 -19.35 2.11
CA GLU A 114 -3.12 -19.06 0.69
C GLU A 114 -1.87 -19.25 -0.18
N THR A 115 -0.72 -18.74 0.26
CA THR A 115 0.51 -18.72 -0.56
C THR A 115 1.35 -19.99 -0.38
N TYR A 116 1.45 -20.53 0.83
CA TYR A 116 2.28 -21.72 1.08
C TYR A 116 1.83 -22.96 0.29
N PRO A 117 0.52 -23.29 0.17
CA PRO A 117 0.08 -24.41 -0.67
C PRO A 117 0.40 -24.19 -2.16
N LEU A 118 0.28 -22.96 -2.66
CA LEU A 118 0.62 -22.62 -4.05
C LEU A 118 2.11 -22.84 -4.31
N TRP A 119 2.97 -22.34 -3.42
CA TRP A 119 4.40 -22.59 -3.50
C TRP A 119 4.71 -24.09 -3.48
N ARG A 120 4.17 -24.82 -2.49
CA ARG A 120 4.44 -26.24 -2.31
C ARG A 120 3.94 -27.09 -3.48
N ASP A 121 2.73 -26.87 -3.96
CA ASP A 121 2.10 -27.81 -4.89
C ASP A 121 2.31 -27.42 -6.35
N GLU A 122 2.56 -26.13 -6.65
CA GLU A 122 2.59 -25.63 -8.02
C GLU A 122 3.93 -25.02 -8.44
N TRP A 123 4.64 -24.30 -7.55
CA TRP A 123 5.79 -23.47 -7.97
C TRP A 123 7.14 -24.09 -7.62
N ARG A 124 7.24 -24.80 -6.51
CA ARG A 124 8.46 -25.50 -6.10
C ARG A 124 8.77 -26.62 -7.07
N ASP A 125 10.02 -26.68 -7.53
CA ASP A 125 10.55 -27.87 -8.23
C ASP A 125 10.96 -28.95 -7.22
N PRO A 126 10.24 -30.08 -7.12
CA PRO A 126 10.54 -31.14 -6.17
C PRO A 126 11.91 -31.81 -6.38
N GLU A 127 12.52 -31.69 -7.57
CA GLU A 127 13.82 -32.29 -7.87
C GLU A 127 15.00 -31.45 -7.35
N THR A 128 14.81 -30.14 -7.26
CA THR A 128 15.88 -29.18 -6.94
C THR A 128 15.66 -28.42 -5.63
N GLU A 129 14.42 -28.33 -5.17
CA GLU A 129 14.03 -27.60 -3.97
C GLU A 129 13.37 -28.52 -2.94
N PRO A 130 13.98 -28.71 -1.75
CA PRO A 130 13.34 -29.46 -0.69
C PRO A 130 12.10 -28.73 -0.18
N GLU A 131 11.07 -29.51 0.18
CA GLU A 131 9.89 -28.97 0.83
C GLU A 131 10.28 -28.37 2.19
N LEU A 132 9.84 -27.14 2.42
CA LEU A 132 10.00 -26.40 3.65
C LEU A 132 8.76 -26.63 4.51
N THR A 133 8.93 -26.66 5.83
CA THR A 133 7.81 -26.51 6.76
C THR A 133 7.20 -25.11 6.65
N GLU A 134 5.98 -24.91 7.14
CA GLU A 134 5.34 -23.59 7.21
C GLU A 134 6.20 -22.57 7.96
N ASP A 135 6.87 -22.99 9.04
CA ASP A 135 7.75 -22.14 9.83
C ASP A 135 9.01 -21.75 9.03
N GLU A 136 9.62 -22.69 8.30
CA GLU A 136 10.77 -22.41 7.43
C GLU A 136 10.40 -21.53 6.24
N PHE A 137 9.22 -21.74 5.66
CA PHE A 137 8.69 -20.88 4.59
C PHE A 137 8.47 -19.46 5.10
N TRP A 138 7.77 -19.30 6.22
CA TRP A 138 7.53 -17.99 6.84
C TRP A 138 8.82 -17.29 7.24
N SER A 139 9.82 -18.03 7.71
CA SER A 139 11.11 -17.44 8.12
C SER A 139 11.87 -16.73 7.00
N ARG A 140 11.49 -16.95 5.74
CA ARG A 140 12.05 -16.31 4.54
C ARG A 140 11.19 -15.17 4.02
N ILE A 141 10.13 -14.80 4.74
CA ILE A 141 9.18 -13.77 4.36
C ILE A 141 9.37 -12.59 5.33
N THR A 142 9.75 -11.44 4.79
CA THR A 142 10.09 -10.25 5.57
C THR A 142 9.14 -9.13 5.19
N LEU A 143 8.49 -8.52 6.18
CA LEU A 143 7.69 -7.31 5.96
C LEU A 143 8.61 -6.17 5.55
N THR A 144 8.39 -5.59 4.38
CA THR A 144 9.23 -4.50 3.86
C THR A 144 8.51 -3.17 3.81
N ASN A 145 7.19 -3.17 3.60
CA ASN A 145 6.40 -1.95 3.55
C ASN A 145 5.01 -2.12 4.18
N VAL A 146 4.54 -1.08 4.86
CA VAL A 146 3.15 -0.90 5.29
C VAL A 146 2.57 0.28 4.53
N THR A 147 1.49 0.05 3.80
CA THR A 147 0.68 1.09 3.18
C THR A 147 -0.64 1.20 3.92
N THR A 148 -1.08 2.41 4.24
CA THR A 148 -2.38 2.66 4.90
C THR A 148 -3.17 3.73 4.18
N GLY A 149 -4.49 3.69 4.28
CA GLY A 149 -5.38 4.65 3.63
C GLY A 149 -6.56 5.05 4.50
N GLU A 150 -7.59 5.60 3.86
CA GLU A 150 -8.85 5.95 4.51
C GLU A 150 -9.62 4.70 4.98
N ASP A 151 -10.64 4.92 5.82
CA ASP A 151 -11.53 3.87 6.33
C ASP A 151 -10.83 2.68 7.03
N GLY A 152 -9.63 2.91 7.57
CA GLY A 152 -8.85 1.87 8.24
C GLY A 152 -8.18 0.90 7.28
N TRP A 153 -8.14 1.18 5.98
CA TRP A 153 -7.55 0.28 4.99
C TRP A 153 -6.03 0.17 5.14
N PHE A 154 -5.49 -1.04 4.97
CA PHE A 154 -4.05 -1.29 4.96
C PHE A 154 -3.64 -2.33 3.93
N SER A 155 -2.36 -2.30 3.56
CA SER A 155 -1.63 -3.36 2.85
C SER A 155 -0.26 -3.57 3.48
N LEU A 156 0.06 -4.82 3.81
CA LEU A 156 1.35 -5.26 4.31
C LEU A 156 2.08 -5.98 3.17
N THR A 157 3.14 -5.37 2.68
CA THR A 157 3.95 -5.91 1.58
C THR A 157 5.14 -6.67 2.16
N PHE A 158 5.21 -7.96 1.85
CA PHE A 158 6.30 -8.83 2.26
C PHE A 158 7.16 -9.19 1.06
N HIS A 159 8.47 -9.06 1.23
CA HIS A 159 9.45 -9.62 0.33
C HIS A 159 9.78 -11.05 0.75
N VAL A 160 9.97 -11.92 -0.24
CA VAL A 160 10.38 -13.31 -0.01
C VAL A 160 11.83 -13.46 -0.41
N GLU A 161 12.66 -13.93 0.51
CA GLU A 161 14.08 -14.13 0.26
C GLU A 161 14.31 -15.24 -0.77
N GLY A 162 15.17 -14.94 -1.74
CA GLY A 162 15.57 -15.87 -2.79
C GLY A 162 14.48 -16.09 -3.85
N GLU A 163 14.57 -17.22 -4.54
CA GLU A 163 13.71 -17.52 -5.70
C GLU A 163 12.40 -18.22 -5.32
N LEU A 164 12.01 -18.22 -4.03
CA LEU A 164 10.81 -18.94 -3.57
C LEU A 164 9.55 -18.49 -4.31
N LEU A 165 9.44 -17.20 -4.63
CA LEU A 165 8.36 -16.65 -5.45
C LEU A 165 8.89 -15.82 -6.63
N THR A 166 10.03 -16.17 -7.23
CA THR A 166 10.54 -15.59 -8.50
C THR A 166 10.27 -14.07 -8.69
N ASP A 167 10.89 -13.22 -7.87
CA ASP A 167 10.73 -11.74 -7.87
C ASP A 167 9.34 -11.18 -7.50
N HIS A 168 8.41 -12.00 -7.00
CA HIS A 168 7.11 -11.51 -6.53
C HIS A 168 7.14 -11.09 -5.05
N ALA A 169 6.34 -10.09 -4.71
CA ALA A 169 5.99 -9.73 -3.34
C ALA A 169 4.66 -10.37 -2.93
N ILE A 170 4.48 -10.59 -1.63
CA ILE A 170 3.19 -10.97 -1.06
C ILE A 170 2.56 -9.72 -0.46
N CYS A 171 1.35 -9.36 -0.90
CA CYS A 171 0.59 -8.25 -0.37
C CYS A 171 -0.60 -8.78 0.44
N VAL A 172 -0.62 -8.51 1.74
CA VAL A 172 -1.75 -8.85 2.61
C VAL A 172 -2.52 -7.57 2.89
N SER A 173 -3.77 -7.49 2.44
CA SER A 173 -4.58 -6.29 2.58
C SER A 173 -5.86 -6.53 3.37
N GLY A 174 -6.42 -5.44 3.89
CA GLY A 174 -7.67 -5.47 4.62
C GLY A 174 -7.97 -4.13 5.28
N SER A 175 -8.72 -4.17 6.37
CA SER A 175 -9.07 -2.98 7.14
C SER A 175 -9.05 -3.22 8.64
N ILE A 176 -8.84 -2.18 9.44
CA ILE A 176 -8.88 -2.27 10.91
C ILE A 176 -10.19 -2.92 11.39
N ALA A 177 -11.31 -2.61 10.74
CA ALA A 177 -12.63 -3.11 11.12
C ALA A 177 -12.87 -4.57 10.69
N ALA A 178 -12.44 -4.97 9.49
CA ALA A 178 -12.72 -6.30 8.94
C ALA A 178 -11.63 -7.34 9.24
N GLY A 179 -10.41 -6.91 9.56
CA GLY A 179 -9.24 -7.77 9.63
C GLY A 179 -8.55 -7.91 8.27
N VAL A 180 -7.90 -9.06 8.05
CA VAL A 180 -7.30 -9.42 6.76
C VAL A 180 -8.42 -9.87 5.81
N GLU A 181 -8.41 -9.33 4.60
CA GLU A 181 -9.46 -9.56 3.59
C GLU A 181 -8.93 -10.24 2.33
N ASP A 182 -7.65 -10.02 1.98
CA ASP A 182 -7.05 -10.56 0.74
C ASP A 182 -5.54 -10.81 0.87
N VAL A 183 -5.05 -11.82 0.15
CA VAL A 183 -3.64 -12.13 -0.04
C VAL A 183 -3.33 -12.22 -1.53
N ALA A 184 -2.54 -11.28 -2.02
CA ALA A 184 -2.11 -11.24 -3.41
C ALA A 184 -0.62 -11.55 -3.54
N ILE A 185 -0.24 -12.14 -4.68
CA ILE A 185 1.16 -12.30 -5.10
C ILE A 185 1.37 -11.38 -6.30
N GLU A 186 2.24 -10.38 -6.17
CA GLU A 186 2.42 -9.29 -7.14
C GLU A 186 3.85 -9.28 -7.70
N GLY A 187 3.99 -9.14 -9.03
CA GLY A 187 5.27 -9.12 -9.76
C GLY A 187 5.11 -8.65 -11.20
#